data_AF-A0A3E0PAA0-F1
#
_entry.id   AF-A0A3E0PAA0-F1
#
_cell.length_a   1.000
_cell.length_b   1.000
_cell.length_c   1.000
_cell.angle_alpha   90.00
_cell.angle_beta   90.00
_cell.angle_gamma   90.00
#
_symmetry.space_group_name_H-M   'P 1'
#
loop_
_entity.id
_entity.type
_entity.pdbx_description
1 polymer ?
#
loop_
_entity_poly.entity_id
_entity_poly.type
_entity_poly.pdbx_seq_one_letter_code
_entity_poly.pdbx_strand_id
1 'polypeptide(L)'
;MSTSIHEIHRSVADAENLESVHDEEISVGDVVLSLLQHPLQIITRWNWKSALMGAVLRASFYFTVYKASKETWLVTMTAVLVELLFRFFTSGISGALVQSFRRAKPAWLATLIVSVSLPVFSHSVEFVTHYAQEAYFSNVFAPSINNARERAFAVSVLVSVISAIFNIFIMRHGVLLVGAGEDTKSLWGDLKSVPWLVIQFVAFLPSQILRFIDRGQFLHAAGIFLSFGLVIGTLMGTFRGKWSWAFATSLGSWAILLSFTMLVFAVETIYRKYFKRV
;
A
#
# COMPACT_ATOMS: atom_id res chain seq x y z
N MET A 1 -6.41 38.38 -5.21
CA MET A 1 -6.06 38.76 -6.59
C MET A 1 -6.26 37.51 -7.44
N SER A 2 -7.22 37.55 -8.37
CA SER A 2 -7.73 36.36 -9.09
C SER A 2 -6.67 35.79 -10.02
N THR A 3 -6.14 34.62 -9.67
CA THR A 3 -5.34 33.78 -10.56
C THR A 3 -6.25 33.27 -11.68
N SER A 4 -5.88 33.55 -12.92
CA SER A 4 -6.72 33.25 -14.07
C SER A 4 -6.68 31.74 -14.38
N ILE A 5 -7.82 31.16 -14.72
CA ILE A 5 -7.98 29.74 -15.10
C ILE A 5 -7.03 29.33 -16.26
N HIS A 6 -6.54 30.30 -17.05
CA HIS A 6 -5.56 30.05 -18.10
C HIS A 6 -4.13 29.79 -17.60
N GLU A 7 -3.77 30.29 -16.42
CA GLU A 7 -2.47 29.99 -15.78
C GLU A 7 -2.44 28.55 -15.27
N ILE A 8 -3.57 28.06 -14.76
CA ILE A 8 -3.77 26.65 -14.39
C ILE A 8 -3.60 25.74 -15.61
N HIS A 9 -4.13 26.14 -16.78
CA HIS A 9 -4.02 25.35 -18.00
C HIS A 9 -2.60 25.27 -18.60
N ARG A 10 -1.78 26.32 -18.47
CA ARG A 10 -0.36 26.26 -18.88
C ARG A 10 0.50 25.47 -17.90
N SER A 11 0.21 25.59 -16.60
CA SER A 11 0.86 24.84 -15.52
C SER A 11 0.59 23.32 -15.56
N VAL A 12 -0.50 22.88 -16.19
CA VAL A 12 -0.83 21.45 -16.36
C VAL A 12 -0.01 20.76 -17.46
N ALA A 13 0.52 21.51 -18.44
CA ALA A 13 1.35 20.95 -19.52
C ALA A 13 2.85 20.90 -19.16
N ASP A 14 3.32 21.84 -18.34
CA ASP A 14 4.71 21.88 -17.87
C ASP A 14 4.81 21.23 -16.48
N ALA A 15 5.07 19.92 -16.48
CA ALA A 15 5.17 19.08 -15.28
C ALA A 15 6.24 19.53 -14.26
N GLU A 16 7.13 20.46 -14.63
CA GLU A 16 8.13 21.07 -13.72
C GLU A 16 7.55 22.17 -12.82
N ASN A 17 6.47 22.86 -13.21
CA ASN A 17 6.05 24.12 -12.57
C ASN A 17 4.94 23.98 -11.52
N LEU A 18 4.37 22.79 -11.29
CA LEU A 18 3.37 22.59 -10.22
C LEU A 18 4.00 22.25 -8.86
N GLU A 19 5.20 21.67 -8.84
CA GLU A 19 5.86 21.32 -7.56
C GLU A 19 6.70 22.46 -6.99
N SER A 20 7.01 23.50 -7.77
CA SER A 20 7.78 24.68 -7.35
C SER A 20 6.94 25.81 -6.75
N VAL A 21 5.59 25.75 -6.83
CA VAL A 21 4.69 26.85 -6.44
C VAL A 21 3.93 26.58 -5.12
N HIS A 22 4.04 25.39 -4.53
CA HIS A 22 3.34 25.06 -3.29
C HIS A 22 4.29 24.72 -2.14
N ASP A 23 4.87 25.79 -1.58
CA ASP A 23 5.40 25.82 -0.20
C ASP A 23 4.27 25.81 0.86
N GLU A 24 3.00 25.91 0.46
CA GLU A 24 1.83 25.81 1.34
C GLU A 24 1.43 24.34 1.58
N GLU A 25 1.05 24.04 2.82
CA GLU A 25 0.65 22.71 3.24
C GLU A 25 -0.58 22.21 2.46
N ILE A 26 -0.40 21.23 1.58
CA ILE A 26 -1.50 20.65 0.78
C ILE A 26 -2.46 19.88 1.70
N SER A 27 -3.72 20.31 1.77
CA SER A 27 -4.76 19.60 2.49
C SER A 27 -5.22 18.36 1.72
N VAL A 28 -5.60 17.31 2.46
CA VAL A 28 -6.28 16.13 1.88
C VAL A 28 -7.51 16.51 1.05
N GLY A 29 -8.27 17.52 1.49
CA GLY A 29 -9.46 17.98 0.77
C GLY A 29 -9.15 18.51 -0.63
N ASP A 30 -8.06 19.26 -0.75
CA ASP A 30 -7.63 19.85 -2.02
C ASP A 30 -7.19 18.76 -3.01
N VAL A 31 -6.49 17.73 -2.53
CA VAL A 31 -6.11 16.57 -3.36
C VAL A 31 -7.36 15.84 -3.87
N VAL A 32 -8.33 15.57 -3.00
CA VAL A 32 -9.58 14.90 -3.40
C VAL A 32 -10.34 15.73 -4.42
N LEU A 33 -10.51 17.03 -4.17
CA LEU A 33 -11.20 17.94 -5.07
C LEU A 33 -10.52 18.02 -6.44
N SER A 34 -9.18 18.13 -6.46
CA SER A 34 -8.39 18.14 -7.69
C SER A 34 -8.57 16.85 -8.50
N LEU A 35 -8.56 15.69 -7.82
CA LEU A 35 -8.75 14.40 -8.50
C LEU A 35 -10.17 14.24 -9.04
N LEU A 36 -11.18 14.77 -8.35
CA LEU A 36 -12.57 14.77 -8.82
C LEU A 36 -12.79 15.71 -10.00
N GLN A 37 -12.14 16.88 -10.00
CA GLN A 37 -12.22 17.86 -11.09
C GLN A 37 -11.41 17.44 -12.32
N HIS A 38 -10.31 16.71 -12.12
CA HIS A 38 -9.40 16.30 -13.19
C HIS A 38 -9.01 14.82 -13.11
N PRO A 39 -9.98 13.89 -13.29
CA PRO A 39 -9.72 12.45 -13.14
C PRO A 39 -8.68 11.91 -14.13
N LEU A 40 -8.58 12.52 -15.31
CA LEU A 40 -7.59 12.16 -16.34
C LEU A 40 -6.14 12.38 -15.87
N GLN A 41 -5.89 13.22 -14.85
CA GLN A 41 -4.55 13.41 -14.30
C GLN A 41 -3.93 12.12 -13.77
N ILE A 42 -4.74 11.18 -13.28
CA ILE A 42 -4.24 9.88 -12.79
C ILE A 42 -3.66 9.06 -13.94
N ILE A 43 -4.27 9.15 -15.12
CA ILE A 43 -3.83 8.44 -16.33
C ILE A 43 -2.61 9.13 -16.94
N THR A 44 -2.58 10.46 -17.00
CA THR A 44 -1.43 11.18 -17.54
C THR A 44 -0.21 11.12 -16.62
N ARG A 45 -0.41 11.01 -15.30
CA ARG A 45 0.65 10.86 -14.28
C ARG A 45 0.89 9.40 -13.89
N TRP A 46 0.52 8.48 -14.75
CA TRP A 46 0.64 7.05 -14.50
C TRP A 46 2.06 6.68 -14.05
N ASN A 47 2.17 6.06 -12.86
CA ASN A 47 3.46 5.81 -12.23
C ASN A 47 4.08 4.51 -12.76
N TRP A 48 4.96 4.63 -13.75
CA TRP A 48 5.59 3.49 -14.40
C TRP A 48 6.49 2.66 -13.46
N LYS A 49 7.07 3.26 -12.41
CA LYS A 49 7.90 2.54 -11.43
C LYS A 49 7.05 1.62 -10.56
N SER A 50 5.94 2.15 -10.05
CA SER A 50 4.95 1.35 -9.31
C SER A 50 4.32 0.28 -10.20
N ALA A 51 4.04 0.60 -11.47
CA ALA A 51 3.55 -0.38 -12.44
C ALA A 51 4.51 -1.53 -12.64
N LEU A 52 5.79 -1.24 -12.91
CA LEU A 52 6.82 -2.24 -13.13
C LEU A 52 7.04 -3.10 -11.89
N MET A 53 7.18 -2.48 -10.70
CA MET A 53 7.40 -3.24 -9.47
C MET A 53 6.18 -4.07 -9.07
N GLY A 54 4.97 -3.52 -9.21
CA GLY A 54 3.73 -4.25 -8.97
C GLY A 54 3.60 -5.45 -9.90
N ALA A 55 3.84 -5.26 -11.20
CA ALA A 55 3.76 -6.32 -12.21
C ALA A 55 4.81 -7.42 -11.97
N VAL A 56 6.07 -7.07 -11.71
CA VAL A 56 7.15 -8.04 -11.48
C VAL A 56 6.92 -8.86 -10.20
N LEU A 57 6.56 -8.19 -9.08
CA LEU A 57 6.31 -8.88 -7.82
C LEU A 57 5.09 -9.81 -7.90
N ARG A 58 4.05 -9.43 -8.64
CA ARG A 58 2.87 -10.30 -8.84
C ARG A 58 3.17 -11.44 -9.81
N ALA A 59 3.84 -11.15 -10.93
CA ALA A 59 4.20 -12.18 -11.90
C ALA A 59 5.08 -13.27 -11.26
N SER A 60 6.03 -12.91 -10.39
CA SER A 60 6.86 -13.88 -9.68
C SER A 60 6.03 -14.76 -8.74
N PHE A 61 5.06 -14.18 -8.01
CA PHE A 61 4.15 -14.93 -7.16
C PHE A 61 3.31 -15.93 -7.96
N TYR A 62 2.63 -15.48 -9.02
CA TYR A 62 1.82 -16.36 -9.88
C TYR A 62 2.66 -17.47 -10.53
N PHE A 63 3.87 -17.13 -11.01
CA PHE A 63 4.78 -18.13 -11.55
C PHE A 63 5.14 -19.21 -10.52
N THR A 64 5.46 -18.83 -9.28
CA THR A 64 5.79 -19.79 -8.22
C THR A 64 4.60 -20.67 -7.83
N VAL A 65 3.40 -20.08 -7.71
CA VAL A 65 2.18 -20.81 -7.33
C VAL A 65 1.79 -21.81 -8.40
N TYR A 66 1.73 -21.40 -9.67
CA TYR A 66 1.32 -22.29 -10.76
C TYR A 66 2.35 -23.39 -11.02
N LYS A 67 3.65 -23.08 -10.89
CA LYS A 67 4.71 -24.09 -10.96
C LYS A 67 4.60 -25.10 -9.82
N ALA A 68 4.27 -24.66 -8.61
CA ALA A 68 4.04 -25.54 -7.46
C ALA A 68 2.80 -26.44 -7.65
N SER A 69 1.76 -25.93 -8.33
CA SER A 69 0.55 -26.69 -8.67
C SER A 69 0.72 -27.68 -9.84
N LYS A 70 1.90 -27.78 -10.45
CA LYS A 70 2.20 -28.67 -11.59
C LYS A 70 1.30 -28.46 -12.81
N GLU A 71 0.87 -27.22 -13.02
CA GLU A 71 0.07 -26.85 -14.19
C GLU A 71 0.88 -26.88 -15.50
N THR A 72 0.18 -26.96 -16.63
CA THR A 72 0.83 -26.96 -17.96
C THR A 72 1.56 -25.63 -18.19
N TRP A 73 2.72 -25.67 -18.86
CA TRP A 73 3.54 -24.48 -19.13
C TRP A 73 2.77 -23.36 -19.86
N LEU A 74 1.97 -23.73 -20.87
CA LEU A 74 1.14 -22.79 -21.62
C LEU A 74 0.10 -22.07 -20.73
N VAL A 75 -0.55 -22.80 -19.83
CA VAL A 75 -1.53 -22.24 -18.87
C VAL A 75 -0.82 -21.29 -17.91
N THR A 76 0.33 -21.70 -17.38
CA THR A 76 1.14 -20.89 -16.47
C THR A 76 1.59 -19.58 -17.12
N MET A 77 2.13 -19.64 -18.34
CA MET A 77 2.59 -18.44 -19.07
C MET A 77 1.43 -17.51 -19.44
N THR A 78 0.29 -18.06 -19.84
CA THR A 78 -0.90 -17.26 -20.16
C THR A 78 -1.41 -16.54 -18.91
N ALA A 79 -1.53 -17.25 -17.78
CA ALA A 79 -1.97 -16.66 -16.51
C ALA A 79 -1.00 -15.57 -16.02
N VAL A 80 0.32 -15.83 -16.10
CA VAL A 80 1.35 -14.85 -15.72
C VAL A 80 1.29 -13.61 -16.62
N LEU A 81 1.13 -13.79 -17.94
CA LEU A 81 1.07 -12.67 -18.89
C LEU A 81 -0.16 -11.79 -18.68
N VAL A 82 -1.33 -12.42 -18.47
CA VAL A 82 -2.59 -11.70 -18.19
C VAL A 82 -2.47 -10.89 -16.91
N GLU A 83 -1.97 -11.51 -15.82
CA GLU A 83 -1.79 -10.80 -14.55
C GLU A 83 -0.71 -9.70 -14.68
N LEU A 84 0.36 -9.95 -15.42
CA LEU A 84 1.42 -8.97 -15.65
C LEU A 84 0.86 -7.72 -16.35
N LEU A 85 0.11 -7.89 -17.44
CA LEU A 85 -0.48 -6.77 -18.19
C LEU A 85 -1.52 -6.04 -17.34
N PHE A 86 -2.45 -6.78 -16.74
CA PHE A 86 -3.47 -6.20 -15.88
C PHE A 86 -2.86 -5.42 -14.72
N ARG A 87 -1.82 -5.97 -14.07
CA ARG A 87 -1.13 -5.30 -12.96
C ARG A 87 -0.27 -4.15 -13.39
N PHE A 88 0.38 -4.22 -14.54
CA PHE A 88 1.12 -3.09 -15.07
C PHE A 88 0.21 -1.85 -15.14
N PHE A 89 -0.95 -1.97 -15.80
CA PHE A 89 -1.88 -0.84 -15.90
C PHE A 89 -2.44 -0.41 -14.54
N THR A 90 -2.99 -1.33 -13.76
CA THR A 90 -3.67 -1.01 -12.50
C THR A 90 -2.71 -0.51 -11.41
N SER A 91 -1.50 -1.05 -11.32
CA SER A 91 -0.50 -0.62 -10.33
C SER A 91 0.08 0.76 -10.65
N GLY A 92 0.19 1.17 -11.92
CA GLY A 92 0.62 2.53 -12.23
C GLY A 92 -0.45 3.59 -11.95
N ILE A 93 -1.73 3.28 -12.18
CA ILE A 93 -2.87 4.12 -11.77
C ILE A 93 -2.89 4.24 -10.24
N SER A 94 -2.77 3.11 -9.55
CA SER A 94 -2.74 3.08 -8.08
C SER A 94 -1.54 3.85 -7.53
N GLY A 95 -0.37 3.73 -8.16
CA GLY A 95 0.83 4.48 -7.78
C GLY A 95 0.68 5.98 -8.00
N ALA A 96 0.06 6.40 -9.11
CA ALA A 96 -0.23 7.81 -9.36
C ALA A 96 -1.21 8.40 -8.33
N LEU A 97 -2.23 7.63 -7.95
CA LEU A 97 -3.15 8.00 -6.88
C LEU A 97 -2.40 8.16 -5.55
N VAL A 98 -1.63 7.17 -5.14
CA VAL A 98 -0.83 7.19 -3.90
C VAL A 98 0.13 8.39 -3.89
N GLN A 99 0.81 8.62 -5.02
CA GLN A 99 1.75 9.72 -5.18
C GLN A 99 1.07 11.09 -4.97
N SER A 100 -0.17 11.24 -5.42
CA SER A 100 -0.95 12.47 -5.24
C SER A 100 -1.22 12.79 -3.75
N PHE A 101 -1.33 11.76 -2.91
CA PHE A 101 -1.53 11.89 -1.47
C PHE A 101 -0.22 11.93 -0.66
N ARG A 102 0.96 11.86 -1.30
CA ARG A 102 2.24 11.71 -0.59
C ARG A 102 2.51 12.88 0.37
N ARG A 103 2.28 14.12 -0.08
CA ARG A 103 2.50 15.36 0.70
C ARG A 103 1.24 15.84 1.45
N ALA A 104 0.10 15.16 1.29
CA ALA A 104 -1.17 15.60 1.85
C ALA A 104 -1.21 15.52 3.39
N LYS A 105 -1.72 16.58 4.03
CA LYS A 105 -1.92 16.69 5.48
C LYS A 105 -3.42 16.72 5.84
N PRO A 106 -3.84 16.11 6.97
CA PRO A 106 -3.02 15.37 7.93
C PRO A 106 -2.63 13.98 7.41
N ALA A 107 -1.43 13.52 7.81
CA ALA A 107 -0.79 12.34 7.25
C ALA A 107 -1.61 11.05 7.43
N TRP A 108 -2.28 10.89 8.57
CA TRP A 108 -3.10 9.73 8.90
C TRP A 108 -4.35 9.62 8.02
N LEU A 109 -4.96 10.77 7.68
CA LEU A 109 -6.17 10.80 6.86
C LEU A 109 -5.86 10.47 5.41
N ALA A 110 -4.74 11.01 4.88
CA ALA A 110 -4.25 10.64 3.56
C ALA A 110 -3.94 9.13 3.47
N THR A 111 -3.30 8.56 4.48
CA THR A 111 -3.06 7.11 4.55
C THR A 111 -4.39 6.34 4.58
N LEU A 112 -5.37 6.78 5.38
CA LEU A 112 -6.68 6.14 5.46
C LEU A 112 -7.39 6.14 4.11
N ILE A 113 -7.45 7.30 3.44
CA ILE A 113 -8.09 7.44 2.13
C ILE A 113 -7.44 6.51 1.12
N VAL A 114 -6.11 6.54 0.99
CA VAL A 114 -5.38 5.67 0.05
C VAL A 114 -5.58 4.19 0.36
N SER A 115 -5.60 3.84 1.64
CA SER A 115 -5.78 2.45 2.09
C SER A 115 -7.17 1.91 1.83
N VAL A 116 -8.19 2.77 1.75
CA VAL A 116 -9.58 2.39 1.44
C VAL A 116 -9.86 2.50 -0.05
N SER A 117 -9.40 3.57 -0.70
CA SER A 117 -9.69 3.85 -2.11
C SER A 117 -9.10 2.79 -3.04
N LEU A 118 -7.89 2.28 -2.74
CA LEU A 118 -7.24 1.27 -3.57
C LEU A 118 -7.97 -0.09 -3.56
N PRO A 119 -8.30 -0.69 -2.39
CA PRO A 119 -9.15 -1.88 -2.35
C PRO A 119 -10.51 -1.64 -2.99
N VAL A 120 -11.19 -0.52 -2.69
CA VAL A 120 -12.50 -0.21 -3.28
C VAL A 120 -12.40 -0.19 -4.81
N PHE A 121 -11.39 0.48 -5.38
CA PHE A 121 -11.16 0.50 -6.82
C PHE A 121 -10.85 -0.89 -7.37
N SER A 122 -9.89 -1.60 -6.78
CA SER A 122 -9.47 -2.93 -7.26
C SER A 122 -10.64 -3.93 -7.22
N HIS A 123 -11.45 -3.90 -6.18
CA HIS A 123 -12.58 -4.82 -6.04
C HIS A 123 -13.80 -4.39 -6.85
N SER A 124 -13.96 -3.10 -7.14
CA SER A 124 -14.97 -2.65 -8.12
C SER A 124 -14.64 -3.20 -9.50
N VAL A 125 -13.36 -3.15 -9.91
CA VAL A 125 -12.90 -3.75 -11.17
C VAL A 125 -13.11 -5.26 -11.16
N GLU A 126 -12.69 -5.95 -10.09
CA GLU A 126 -12.89 -7.40 -9.93
C GLU A 126 -14.38 -7.80 -10.00
N PHE A 127 -15.24 -7.06 -9.31
CA PHE A 127 -16.69 -7.26 -9.33
C PHE A 127 -17.27 -7.11 -10.74
N VAL A 128 -16.90 -6.02 -11.44
CA VAL A 128 -17.37 -5.78 -12.82
C VAL A 128 -16.88 -6.87 -13.76
N THR A 129 -15.61 -7.30 -13.66
CA THR A 129 -15.08 -8.38 -14.50
C THR A 129 -15.80 -9.69 -14.26
N HIS A 130 -16.13 -10.02 -13.01
CA HIS A 130 -16.89 -11.22 -12.71
C HIS A 130 -18.34 -11.13 -13.14
N TYR A 131 -18.99 -9.99 -12.92
CA TYR A 131 -20.35 -9.75 -13.40
C TYR A 131 -20.41 -9.89 -14.93
N ALA A 132 -19.45 -9.32 -15.64
CA ALA A 132 -19.35 -9.46 -17.09
C ALA A 132 -19.08 -10.91 -17.52
N GLN A 133 -18.21 -11.64 -16.81
CA GLN A 133 -17.96 -13.05 -17.05
C GLN A 133 -19.25 -13.89 -16.91
N GLU A 134 -20.03 -13.65 -15.85
CA GLU A 134 -21.26 -14.38 -15.58
C GLU A 134 -22.39 -14.01 -16.57
N ALA A 135 -22.55 -12.72 -16.88
CA ALA A 135 -23.59 -12.23 -17.76
C ALA A 135 -23.35 -12.55 -19.24
N TYR A 136 -22.09 -12.49 -19.72
CA TYR A 136 -21.78 -12.56 -21.15
C TYR A 136 -20.91 -13.76 -21.56
N PHE A 137 -20.11 -14.31 -20.63
CA PHE A 137 -19.11 -15.34 -20.94
C PHE A 137 -19.28 -16.65 -20.15
N SER A 138 -20.45 -16.87 -19.55
CA SER A 138 -20.76 -18.06 -18.76
C SER A 138 -20.62 -19.37 -19.55
N ASN A 139 -20.81 -19.31 -20.87
CA ASN A 139 -20.64 -20.46 -21.77
C ASN A 139 -19.16 -20.81 -22.05
N VAL A 140 -18.22 -19.89 -21.77
CA VAL A 140 -16.79 -20.05 -22.08
C VAL A 140 -15.97 -20.25 -20.80
N PHE A 141 -16.33 -19.59 -19.70
CA PHE A 141 -15.63 -19.67 -18.42
C PHE A 141 -16.59 -20.10 -17.30
N ALA A 142 -16.43 -21.33 -16.82
CA ALA A 142 -17.25 -21.87 -15.74
C ALA A 142 -17.17 -21.01 -14.46
N PRO A 143 -18.30 -20.67 -13.82
CA PRO A 143 -18.30 -19.97 -12.54
C PRO A 143 -17.72 -20.85 -11.42
N SER A 144 -16.91 -20.27 -10.54
CA SER A 144 -16.41 -20.96 -9.35
C SER A 144 -17.50 -21.05 -8.27
N ILE A 145 -17.86 -22.27 -7.86
CA ILE A 145 -18.99 -22.57 -6.93
C ILE A 145 -18.57 -22.59 -5.44
N ASN A 146 -17.33 -22.20 -5.09
CA ASN A 146 -16.78 -22.46 -3.76
C ASN A 146 -16.66 -21.24 -2.83
N ASN A 147 -16.96 -21.44 -1.54
CA ASN A 147 -16.66 -20.56 -0.39
C ASN A 147 -15.17 -20.16 -0.26
N ALA A 148 -14.29 -20.79 -1.03
CA ALA A 148 -12.90 -20.39 -1.18
C ALA A 148 -12.76 -18.96 -1.75
N ARG A 149 -13.74 -18.49 -2.53
CA ARG A 149 -13.76 -17.16 -3.14
C ARG A 149 -13.83 -16.05 -2.10
N GLU A 150 -14.72 -16.16 -1.13
CA GLU A 150 -14.88 -15.17 -0.05
C GLU A 150 -13.62 -15.04 0.81
N ARG A 151 -12.95 -16.17 1.07
CA ARG A 151 -11.68 -16.20 1.83
C ARG A 151 -10.53 -15.61 1.02
N ALA A 152 -10.43 -15.92 -0.28
CA ALA A 152 -9.44 -15.33 -1.17
C ALA A 152 -9.64 -13.81 -1.31
N PHE A 153 -10.89 -13.38 -1.40
CA PHE A 153 -11.29 -11.97 -1.44
C PHE A 153 -10.84 -11.23 -0.18
N ALA A 154 -11.18 -11.75 0.99
CA ALA A 154 -10.77 -11.22 2.29
C ALA A 154 -9.25 -11.02 2.42
N VAL A 155 -8.48 -12.05 2.06
CA VAL A 155 -7.01 -12.00 2.10
C VAL A 155 -6.48 -10.96 1.10
N SER A 156 -7.07 -10.89 -0.09
CA SER A 156 -6.70 -9.91 -1.11
C SER A 156 -6.93 -8.46 -0.63
N VAL A 157 -8.06 -8.18 0.03
CA VAL A 157 -8.35 -6.87 0.64
C VAL A 157 -7.27 -6.51 1.66
N LEU A 158 -6.98 -7.40 2.61
CA LEU A 158 -6.02 -7.15 3.68
C LEU A 158 -4.61 -6.92 3.14
N VAL A 159 -4.17 -7.74 2.19
CA VAL A 159 -2.87 -7.57 1.51
C VAL A 159 -2.84 -6.25 0.74
N SER A 160 -3.93 -5.85 0.10
CA SER A 160 -4.04 -4.59 -0.63
C SER A 160 -3.97 -3.37 0.29
N VAL A 161 -4.63 -3.42 1.45
CA VAL A 161 -4.55 -2.36 2.48
C VAL A 161 -3.10 -2.21 2.96
N ILE A 162 -2.45 -3.31 3.36
CA ILE A 162 -1.06 -3.27 3.82
C ILE A 162 -0.14 -2.73 2.72
N SER A 163 -0.34 -3.19 1.48
CA SER A 163 0.42 -2.71 0.32
C SER A 163 0.22 -1.22 0.07
N ALA A 164 -1.00 -0.71 0.19
CA ALA A 164 -1.32 0.70 0.03
C ALA A 164 -0.65 1.57 1.11
N ILE A 165 -0.71 1.13 2.38
CA ILE A 165 -0.05 1.80 3.51
C ILE A 165 1.47 1.83 3.30
N PHE A 166 2.06 0.71 2.86
CA PHE A 166 3.49 0.67 2.58
C PHE A 166 3.87 1.54 1.37
N ASN A 167 3.04 1.57 0.33
CA ASN A 167 3.32 2.36 -0.87
C ASN A 167 3.30 3.87 -0.58
N ILE A 168 2.31 4.36 0.19
CA ILE A 168 2.31 5.76 0.62
C ILE A 168 3.48 6.06 1.56
N PHE A 169 3.87 5.10 2.41
CA PHE A 169 5.04 5.22 3.28
C PHE A 169 6.33 5.42 2.47
N ILE A 170 6.64 4.55 1.50
CA ILE A 170 7.87 4.70 0.71
C ILE A 170 7.87 5.94 -0.17
N MET A 171 6.72 6.32 -0.74
CA MET A 171 6.60 7.55 -1.54
C MET A 171 6.79 8.82 -0.71
N ARG A 172 6.36 8.80 0.57
CA ARG A 172 6.67 9.88 1.52
C ARG A 172 8.16 10.00 1.85
N HIS A 173 8.92 8.93 1.70
CA HIS A 173 10.37 8.93 1.85
C HIS A 173 11.11 9.20 0.54
N GLY A 174 10.40 9.65 -0.50
CA GLY A 174 11.01 10.04 -1.78
C GLY A 174 11.47 8.85 -2.62
N VAL A 175 10.76 7.73 -2.56
CA VAL A 175 11.06 6.50 -3.32
C VAL A 175 9.86 6.12 -4.20
N LEU A 176 10.12 5.63 -5.41
CA LEU A 176 9.12 5.31 -6.44
C LEU A 176 8.34 6.53 -6.96
N LEU A 177 8.93 7.73 -6.90
CA LEU A 177 8.34 8.93 -7.46
C LEU A 177 8.62 9.04 -8.97
N VAL A 178 7.63 9.49 -9.74
CA VAL A 178 7.74 9.73 -11.18
C VAL A 178 7.27 11.15 -11.48
N GLY A 179 8.06 11.93 -12.22
CA GLY A 179 7.71 13.30 -12.61
C GLY A 179 7.59 14.26 -11.43
N ALA A 180 8.40 14.06 -10.40
CA ALA A 180 8.42 14.81 -9.14
C ALA A 180 9.62 15.77 -9.06
N GLY A 181 9.97 16.41 -10.18
CA GLY A 181 11.15 17.28 -10.28
C GLY A 181 12.43 16.63 -9.73
N GLU A 182 13.14 17.37 -8.87
CA GLU A 182 14.40 16.96 -8.22
C GLU A 182 14.26 15.72 -7.32
N ASP A 183 13.06 15.42 -6.80
CA ASP A 183 12.81 14.22 -5.99
C ASP A 183 12.78 12.93 -6.84
N THR A 184 12.77 13.04 -8.17
CA THR A 184 12.72 11.90 -9.09
C THR A 184 14.09 11.22 -9.20
N LYS A 185 14.26 10.12 -8.46
CA LYS A 185 15.48 9.28 -8.53
C LYS A 185 15.44 8.27 -9.67
N SER A 186 16.57 7.65 -9.98
CA SER A 186 16.58 6.47 -10.87
C SER A 186 15.93 5.25 -10.18
N LEU A 187 15.39 4.31 -10.96
CA LEU A 187 14.77 3.08 -10.42
C LEU A 187 15.73 2.29 -9.52
N TRP A 188 17.00 2.23 -9.91
CA TRP A 188 18.02 1.55 -9.10
C TRP A 188 18.34 2.30 -7.81
N GLY A 189 18.36 3.64 -7.85
CA GLY A 189 18.47 4.47 -6.65
C GLY A 189 17.34 4.20 -5.67
N ASP A 190 16.11 4.12 -6.18
CA ASP A 190 14.93 3.77 -5.39
C ASP A 190 15.05 2.37 -4.77
N LEU A 191 15.41 1.36 -5.59
CA LEU A 191 15.48 -0.03 -5.16
C LEU A 191 16.51 -0.28 -4.07
N LYS A 192 17.64 0.45 -4.06
CA LYS A 192 18.64 0.39 -2.98
C LYS A 192 18.08 0.84 -1.63
N SER A 193 17.12 1.77 -1.62
CA SER A 193 16.51 2.27 -0.40
C SER A 193 15.39 1.37 0.13
N VAL A 194 14.78 0.53 -0.72
CA VAL A 194 13.64 -0.31 -0.34
C VAL A 194 13.91 -1.24 0.85
N PRO A 195 15.02 -2.01 0.94
CA PRO A 195 15.27 -2.90 2.07
C PRO A 195 15.30 -2.16 3.41
N TRP A 196 15.91 -0.98 3.44
CA TRP A 196 15.96 -0.14 4.62
C TRP A 196 14.58 0.41 4.99
N LEU A 197 13.80 0.86 4.00
CA LEU A 197 12.42 1.32 4.23
C LEU A 197 11.50 0.19 4.72
N VAL A 198 11.70 -1.05 4.27
CA VAL A 198 10.99 -2.22 4.81
C VAL A 198 11.32 -2.41 6.28
N ILE A 199 12.60 -2.34 6.66
CA ILE A 199 13.02 -2.44 8.07
C ILE A 199 12.38 -1.33 8.89
N GLN A 200 12.44 -0.07 8.42
CA GLN A 200 11.81 1.06 9.11
C GLN A 200 10.30 0.90 9.24
N PHE A 201 9.63 0.43 8.19
CA PHE A 201 8.18 0.23 8.20
C PHE A 201 7.77 -0.83 9.22
N VAL A 202 8.46 -1.97 9.24
CA VAL A 202 8.17 -3.07 10.17
C VAL A 202 8.54 -2.66 11.60
N ALA A 203 9.67 -1.97 11.81
CA ALA A 203 10.11 -1.47 13.11
C ALA A 203 9.32 -0.27 13.63
N PHE A 204 8.51 0.39 12.79
CA PHE A 204 7.79 1.61 13.17
C PHE A 204 6.95 1.43 14.44
N LEU A 205 6.07 0.42 14.46
CA LEU A 205 5.16 0.22 15.59
C LEU A 205 5.90 -0.13 16.90
N PRO A 206 6.86 -1.08 16.93
CA PRO A 206 7.70 -1.30 18.09
C PRO A 206 8.46 -0.08 18.57
N SER A 207 9.12 0.65 17.64
CA SER A 207 9.88 1.85 17.99
C SER A 207 8.99 2.93 18.59
N GLN A 208 7.74 3.07 18.15
CA GLN A 208 6.79 4.00 18.76
C GLN A 208 6.41 3.57 20.19
N ILE A 209 6.15 2.28 20.42
CA ILE A 209 5.87 1.75 21.76
C ILE A 209 7.04 2.05 22.71
N LEU A 210 8.27 1.77 22.30
CA LEU A 210 9.47 2.06 23.10
C LEU A 210 9.64 3.56 23.38
N ARG A 211 9.41 4.42 22.38
CA ARG A 211 9.46 5.89 22.59
C ARG A 211 8.43 6.38 23.60
N PHE A 212 7.23 5.80 23.62
CA PHE A 212 6.21 6.15 24.62
C PHE A 212 6.61 5.68 26.01
N ILE A 213 7.20 4.48 26.13
CA ILE A 213 7.73 3.95 27.38
C ILE A 213 8.87 4.85 27.91
N ASP A 214 9.84 5.21 27.06
CA ASP A 214 10.96 6.10 27.42
C ASP A 214 10.49 7.48 27.91
N ARG A 215 9.36 7.97 27.40
CA ARG A 215 8.75 9.25 27.80
C ARG A 215 7.83 9.15 29.03
N GLY A 216 7.70 7.95 29.64
CA GLY A 216 6.78 7.70 30.76
C GLY A 216 5.30 7.69 30.36
N GLN A 217 4.97 7.68 29.06
CA GLN A 217 3.60 7.70 28.54
C GLN A 217 3.03 6.27 28.40
N PHE A 218 3.02 5.51 29.50
CA PHE A 218 2.64 4.09 29.50
C PHE A 218 1.23 3.81 28.97
N LEU A 219 0.27 4.72 29.20
CA LEU A 219 -1.10 4.59 28.68
C LEU A 219 -1.15 4.59 27.15
N HIS A 220 -0.31 5.40 26.50
CA HIS A 220 -0.24 5.45 25.03
C HIS A 220 0.42 4.18 24.47
N ALA A 221 1.50 3.73 25.11
CA ALA A 221 2.17 2.47 24.74
C ALA A 221 1.21 1.27 24.86
N ALA A 222 0.49 1.17 25.98
CA ALA A 222 -0.51 0.13 26.22
C ALA A 222 -1.68 0.25 25.23
N GLY A 223 -2.16 1.46 24.97
CA GLY A 223 -3.23 1.71 24.00
C GLY A 223 -2.86 1.22 22.60
N ILE A 224 -1.65 1.55 22.11
CA ILE A 224 -1.16 1.08 20.81
C ILE A 224 -1.04 -0.45 20.80
N PHE A 225 -0.42 -1.03 21.81
CA PHE A 225 -0.23 -2.49 21.89
C PHE A 225 -1.56 -3.24 21.90
N LEU A 226 -2.51 -2.81 22.75
CA LEU A 226 -3.84 -3.40 22.84
C LEU A 226 -4.62 -3.22 21.55
N SER A 227 -4.64 -2.01 20.98
CA SER A 227 -5.36 -1.72 19.74
C SER A 227 -4.85 -2.57 18.58
N PHE A 228 -3.54 -2.81 18.48
CA PHE A 228 -2.98 -3.67 17.44
C PHE A 228 -3.56 -5.09 17.50
N GLY A 229 -3.49 -5.74 18.66
CA GLY A 229 -3.96 -7.12 18.75
C GLY A 229 -5.49 -7.25 18.67
N LEU A 230 -6.24 -6.26 19.15
CA LEU A 230 -7.68 -6.21 18.93
C LEU A 230 -8.02 -6.07 17.45
N VAL A 231 -7.39 -5.13 16.73
CA VAL A 231 -7.63 -4.93 15.29
C VAL A 231 -7.25 -6.19 14.50
N ILE A 232 -6.08 -6.77 14.73
CA ILE A 232 -5.66 -8.00 14.04
C ILE A 232 -6.59 -9.17 14.37
N GLY A 233 -6.98 -9.31 15.63
CA GLY A 233 -7.87 -10.38 16.05
C GLY A 233 -9.29 -10.24 15.52
N THR A 234 -9.86 -9.03 15.53
CA THR A 234 -11.17 -8.75 14.93
C THR A 234 -11.12 -9.01 13.42
N LEU A 235 -10.10 -8.50 12.71
CA LEU A 235 -9.94 -8.76 11.29
C LEU A 235 -9.87 -10.26 11.00
N MET A 236 -8.95 -10.99 11.64
CA MET A 236 -8.77 -12.42 11.40
C MET A 236 -9.96 -13.27 11.87
N GLY A 237 -10.60 -12.89 12.96
CA GLY A 237 -11.81 -13.53 13.50
C GLY A 237 -13.00 -13.41 12.56
N THR A 238 -13.26 -12.20 12.07
CA THR A 238 -14.28 -11.93 11.06
C THR A 238 -13.98 -12.69 9.76
N PHE A 239 -12.73 -12.67 9.28
CA PHE A 239 -12.34 -13.36 8.05
C PHE A 239 -12.46 -14.90 8.12
N ARG A 240 -12.29 -15.49 9.30
CA ARG A 240 -12.40 -16.94 9.49
C ARG A 240 -13.81 -17.40 9.86
N GLY A 241 -14.74 -16.47 10.11
CA GLY A 241 -16.10 -16.78 10.56
C GLY A 241 -16.16 -17.49 11.92
N LYS A 242 -15.09 -17.39 12.72
CA LYS A 242 -14.96 -18.06 14.03
C LYS A 242 -14.44 -17.07 15.07
N TRP A 243 -15.34 -16.48 15.84
CA TRP A 243 -15.01 -15.52 16.89
C TRP A 243 -14.09 -16.08 17.98
N SER A 244 -14.16 -17.40 18.27
CA SER A 244 -13.23 -18.05 19.19
C SER A 244 -11.76 -17.95 18.74
N TRP A 245 -11.53 -17.86 17.43
CA TRP A 245 -10.20 -17.66 16.88
C TRP A 245 -9.74 -16.21 16.94
N ALA A 246 -10.66 -15.25 17.00
CA ALA A 246 -10.32 -13.83 17.14
C ALA A 246 -9.40 -13.62 18.35
N PHE A 247 -9.78 -14.21 19.49
CA PHE A 247 -9.00 -14.16 20.72
C PHE A 247 -7.62 -14.82 20.57
N ALA A 248 -7.56 -16.02 19.99
CA ALA A 248 -6.29 -16.72 19.77
C ALA A 248 -5.36 -15.91 18.83
N THR A 249 -5.91 -15.30 17.78
CA THR A 249 -5.15 -14.44 16.86
C THR A 249 -4.71 -13.13 17.50
N SER A 250 -5.55 -12.51 18.35
CA SER A 250 -5.15 -11.36 19.17
C SER A 250 -3.96 -11.72 20.06
N LEU A 251 -4.06 -12.82 20.81
CA LEU A 251 -2.99 -13.27 21.69
C LEU A 251 -1.69 -13.54 20.94
N GLY A 252 -1.77 -14.23 19.79
CA GLY A 252 -0.63 -14.47 18.92
C GLY A 252 -0.01 -13.19 18.38
N SER A 253 -0.84 -12.23 17.94
CA SER A 253 -0.36 -10.94 17.44
C SER A 253 0.31 -10.09 18.51
N TRP A 254 -0.18 -10.10 19.75
CA TRP A 254 0.46 -9.47 20.90
C TRP A 254 1.80 -10.12 21.23
N ALA A 255 1.88 -11.45 21.23
CA ALA A 255 3.13 -12.17 21.46
C ALA A 255 4.19 -11.84 20.40
N ILE A 256 3.79 -11.77 19.13
CA ILE A 256 4.67 -11.36 18.02
C ILE A 256 5.12 -9.91 18.19
N LEU A 257 4.19 -8.98 18.44
CA LEU A 257 4.53 -7.57 18.62
C LEU A 257 5.44 -7.35 19.83
N LEU A 258 5.19 -8.05 20.94
CA LEU A 258 6.02 -7.98 22.14
C LEU A 258 7.43 -8.51 21.87
N SER A 259 7.53 -9.69 21.26
CA SER A 259 8.82 -10.30 20.90
C SER A 259 9.64 -9.38 19.99
N PHE A 260 8.97 -8.79 18.99
CA PHE A 260 9.62 -7.88 18.07
C PHE A 260 10.00 -6.54 18.72
N THR A 261 9.19 -6.05 19.67
CA THR A 261 9.52 -4.88 20.50
C THR A 261 10.74 -5.12 21.37
N MET A 262 10.85 -6.31 21.99
CA MET A 262 12.03 -6.71 22.73
C MET A 262 13.27 -6.80 21.84
N LEU A 263 13.13 -7.33 20.62
CA LEU A 263 14.23 -7.39 19.64
C LEU A 263 14.71 -5.99 19.27
N VAL A 264 13.80 -5.08 18.92
CA VAL A 264 14.14 -3.68 18.59
C VAL A 264 14.81 -2.98 19.77
N PHE A 265 14.29 -3.19 20.99
CA PHE A 265 14.91 -2.66 22.21
C PHE A 265 16.33 -3.17 22.42
N ALA A 266 16.57 -4.47 22.24
CA ALA A 266 17.91 -5.05 22.36
C ALA A 266 18.87 -4.46 21.32
N VAL A 267 18.44 -4.33 20.06
CA VAL A 267 19.23 -3.71 18.98
C VAL A 267 19.55 -2.25 19.30
N GLU A 268 18.55 -1.45 19.72
CA GLU A 268 18.77 -0.05 20.10
C GLU A 268 19.73 0.08 21.29
N THR A 269 19.62 -0.81 22.28
CA THR A 269 20.50 -0.82 23.46
C THR A 269 21.94 -1.15 23.08
N ILE A 270 22.15 -2.18 22.24
CA ILE A 270 23.46 -2.55 21.70
C ILE A 270 24.02 -1.37 20.89
N TYR A 271 23.24 -0.81 19.97
CA TYR A 271 23.66 0.31 19.14
C TYR A 271 24.10 1.52 19.99
N ARG A 272 23.30 1.91 21.00
CA ARG A 272 23.65 3.00 21.92
C ARG A 272 24.94 2.71 22.70
N LYS A 273 25.12 1.47 23.17
CA LYS A 273 26.29 1.06 23.97
C LYS A 273 27.60 1.04 23.17
N TYR A 274 27.56 0.58 21.92
CA TYR A 274 28.77 0.33 21.12
C TYR A 274 29.08 1.41 20.08
N PHE A 275 28.06 2.05 19.50
CA PHE A 275 28.27 2.99 18.38
C PHE A 275 28.03 4.45 18.76
N LYS A 276 27.35 4.72 19.88
CA LYS A 276 27.02 6.09 20.31
C LYS A 276 27.93 6.63 21.42
N ARG A 277 29.10 6.00 21.65
CA ARG A 277 30.19 6.56 22.48
C ARG A 277 31.01 7.57 21.65
N VAL A 278 30.42 8.73 21.37
CA VAL A 278 31.13 10.00 21.12
C VAL A 278 30.30 11.10 21.78
#